data_AF-A0A2V2G2L3-F1
#
_entry.id   AF-A0A2V2G2L3-F1
#
_cell.length_a   1.000
_cell.length_b   1.000
_cell.length_c   1.000
_cell.angle_alpha   90.00
_cell.angle_beta   90.00
_cell.angle_gamma   90.00
#
_symmetry.space_group_name_H-M   'P 1'
#
loop_
_entity.id
_entity.type
_entity.pdbx_description
1 polymer ?
#
loop_
_entity_poly.entity_id
_entity_poly.type
_entity_poly.pdbx_seq_one_letter_code
_entity_poly.pdbx_strand_id
1 'polypeptide(L)'
;MSVLTGKELRIVGFLCNWCSYGGADTAGTARAVQPTDLRIIRVPCSGRVNPLFVLKALMNGADGVLVSGCHPRDCHYSSGNFYARRRLEMLKDFLPIVGIDPERFEYTWVSASEGQRWKEVVTNFTDRIHKLGPAPRWADVTPRYDLPFNNPENLLEPIRPLGCGENPSLAELKQAIKDALAASPEAGAEGRKLEGVLGWKRGFDAVHAEPVFMQTPEEVDELIWGPFNVHNLANFLPQYKGRKIGVVVKGCDSKGVIELLAEDLIKREDVVIFGMGCNGTVSEARIRAKLPENAVIEAVRGQGATLVVTASGQDYEMPMADIAQDKCRQCNKPNALISDVFAGRPVAEPPAPTDGRSGALRFLDGLSLEERMSFWKGQMERCIRCYACRSACPMCVCRDHCVSDSRDPEWLTQDDDVLQKMFFQLIHAQHLAGRCTGCGECQRACPMGIPVFALKQQFGRMIKNVFGYAAGMDPTATPPLLTYQVEEPNIKERELS
;
A
#
# COMPACT_ATOMS: atom_id res chain seq x y z
N MET A 1 8.59 -16.80 35.10
CA MET A 1 9.24 -16.36 36.34
C MET A 1 8.43 -15.22 36.97
N SER A 2 8.25 -15.25 38.29
CA SER A 2 7.47 -14.25 39.04
C SER A 2 8.03 -12.83 38.85
N VAL A 3 7.13 -11.82 38.89
CA VAL A 3 7.41 -10.36 38.92
C VAL A 3 8.48 -9.99 39.97
N LEU A 4 8.80 -10.89 40.90
CA LEU A 4 9.73 -10.69 42.01
C LEU A 4 11.21 -10.98 41.70
N THR A 5 11.58 -11.53 40.54
CA THR A 5 12.98 -11.95 40.28
C THR A 5 13.57 -11.52 38.94
N GLY A 6 12.92 -10.64 38.17
CA GLY A 6 13.41 -10.16 36.87
C GLY A 6 12.66 -8.95 36.34
N LYS A 7 13.09 -8.40 35.19
CA LYS A 7 12.40 -7.31 34.50
C LYS A 7 11.00 -7.82 34.07
N GLU A 8 9.94 -7.22 34.61
CA GLU A 8 8.54 -7.58 34.28
C GLU A 8 8.32 -7.44 32.77
N LEU A 9 8.09 -8.57 32.09
CA LEU A 9 7.68 -8.58 30.69
C LEU A 9 6.20 -8.19 30.62
N ARG A 10 5.85 -7.33 29.67
CA ARG A 10 4.52 -6.74 29.56
C ARG A 10 3.77 -7.36 28.41
N ILE A 11 2.71 -8.09 28.72
CA ILE A 11 1.81 -8.64 27.71
C ILE A 11 0.50 -7.86 27.71
N VAL A 12 0.05 -7.40 26.55
CA VAL A 12 -1.24 -6.71 26.39
C VAL A 12 -2.26 -7.68 25.78
N GLY A 13 -3.41 -7.84 26.42
CA GLY A 13 -4.49 -8.71 25.94
C GLY A 13 -5.71 -7.91 25.49
N PHE A 14 -6.12 -8.00 24.22
CA PHE A 14 -7.43 -7.48 23.78
C PHE A 14 -8.46 -8.60 23.78
N LEU A 15 -9.42 -8.54 24.71
CA LEU A 15 -10.37 -9.63 24.93
C LEU A 15 -11.78 -9.20 24.55
N CYS A 16 -12.45 -10.04 23.75
CA CYS A 16 -13.88 -9.92 23.50
C CYS A 16 -14.66 -9.98 24.82
N ASN A 17 -15.52 -8.99 25.04
CA ASN A 17 -16.35 -8.84 26.22
C ASN A 17 -17.27 -10.03 26.47
N TRP A 18 -17.77 -10.65 25.40
CA TRP A 18 -18.83 -11.66 25.47
C TRP A 18 -18.33 -13.08 25.74
N CYS A 19 -17.13 -13.42 25.27
CA CYS A 19 -16.61 -14.78 25.33
C CYS A 19 -15.30 -14.82 26.11
N SER A 20 -14.19 -14.34 25.52
CA SER A 20 -12.85 -14.48 26.09
C SER A 20 -12.69 -13.83 27.46
N TYR A 21 -13.30 -12.66 27.69
CA TYR A 21 -13.30 -12.06 29.02
C TYR A 21 -14.11 -12.88 30.02
N GLY A 22 -15.26 -13.44 29.60
CA GLY A 22 -16.02 -14.41 30.41
C GLY A 22 -15.22 -15.67 30.72
N GLY A 23 -14.41 -16.16 29.77
CA GLY A 23 -13.49 -17.29 29.98
C GLY A 23 -12.43 -16.96 31.04
N ALA A 24 -11.89 -15.74 31.01
CA ALA A 24 -10.98 -15.23 32.02
C ALA A 24 -11.65 -15.13 33.41
N ASP A 25 -12.89 -14.62 33.49
CA ASP A 25 -13.66 -14.55 34.74
C ASP A 25 -13.99 -15.95 35.28
N THR A 26 -14.32 -16.91 34.40
CA THR A 26 -14.54 -18.31 34.77
C THR A 26 -13.27 -18.94 35.34
N ALA A 27 -12.11 -18.68 34.74
CA ALA A 27 -10.81 -19.12 35.28
C ALA A 27 -10.55 -18.53 36.68
N GLY A 28 -10.83 -17.24 36.86
CA GLY A 28 -10.72 -16.57 38.15
C GLY A 28 -11.66 -17.14 39.21
N THR A 29 -12.92 -17.38 38.86
CA THR A 29 -13.94 -17.99 39.75
C THR A 29 -13.55 -19.41 40.16
N ALA A 30 -12.99 -20.18 39.22
CA ALA A 30 -12.45 -21.51 39.47
C ALA A 30 -11.12 -21.49 40.26
N ARG A 31 -10.61 -20.31 40.63
CA ARG A 31 -9.31 -20.12 41.31
C ARG A 31 -8.15 -20.77 40.57
N ALA A 32 -8.22 -20.74 39.23
CA ALA A 32 -7.17 -21.25 38.38
C ALA A 32 -5.89 -20.42 38.54
N VAL A 33 -4.78 -21.09 38.84
CA VAL A 33 -3.45 -20.45 38.88
C VAL A 33 -3.02 -20.13 37.45
N GLN A 34 -2.70 -18.87 37.16
CA GLN A 34 -2.26 -18.39 35.84
C GLN A 34 -1.20 -17.29 36.01
N PRO A 35 -0.35 -17.03 34.99
CA PRO A 35 0.63 -15.94 35.03
C PRO A 35 -0.01 -14.56 35.21
N THR A 36 0.75 -13.61 35.75
CA THR A 36 0.28 -12.25 36.06
C THR A 36 0.74 -11.18 35.07
N ASP A 37 1.47 -11.58 34.03
CA ASP A 37 2.12 -10.72 33.03
C ASP A 37 1.11 -10.08 32.05
N LEU A 38 -0.08 -10.68 31.88
CA LEU A 38 -1.11 -10.24 30.95
C LEU A 38 -1.96 -9.11 31.53
N ARG A 39 -1.99 -7.97 30.84
CA ARG A 39 -2.88 -6.83 31.14
C ARG A 39 -4.04 -6.80 30.14
N ILE A 40 -5.24 -7.03 30.66
CA ILE A 40 -6.45 -7.17 29.84
C ILE A 40 -7.06 -5.80 29.52
N ILE A 41 -7.28 -5.55 28.23
CA ILE A 41 -8.11 -4.49 27.68
C ILE A 41 -9.37 -5.14 27.10
N ARG A 42 -10.52 -4.83 27.69
CA ARG A 42 -11.81 -5.33 27.20
C ARG A 42 -12.21 -4.57 25.95
N VAL A 43 -12.62 -5.30 24.92
CA VAL A 43 -13.23 -4.75 23.71
C VAL A 43 -14.62 -5.37 23.51
N PRO A 44 -15.59 -4.64 22.93
CA PRO A 44 -16.92 -5.22 22.69
C PRO A 44 -16.86 -6.50 21.86
N CYS A 45 -15.95 -6.58 20.89
CA CYS A 45 -15.75 -7.74 20.02
C CYS A 45 -14.31 -7.78 19.52
N SER A 46 -13.77 -8.98 19.25
CA SER A 46 -12.49 -9.15 18.53
C SER A 46 -12.53 -8.48 17.15
N GLY A 47 -13.69 -8.43 16.48
CA GLY A 47 -13.88 -7.72 15.22
C GLY A 47 -13.66 -6.21 15.28
N ARG A 48 -13.66 -5.62 16.49
CA ARG A 48 -13.32 -4.20 16.72
C ARG A 48 -11.84 -3.98 17.01
N VAL A 49 -11.03 -5.04 17.14
CA VAL A 49 -9.58 -4.90 17.28
C VAL A 49 -9.00 -4.50 15.93
N ASN A 50 -8.71 -3.21 15.77
CA ASN A 50 -7.94 -2.73 14.64
C ASN A 50 -6.49 -3.26 14.78
N PRO A 51 -5.90 -3.88 13.75
CA PRO A 51 -4.49 -4.31 13.77
C PRO A 51 -3.49 -3.25 14.23
N LEU A 52 -3.82 -1.97 14.04
CA LEU A 52 -3.02 -0.85 14.53
C LEU A 52 -2.93 -0.77 16.07
N PHE A 53 -3.90 -1.30 16.82
CA PHE A 53 -3.80 -1.41 18.29
C PHE A 53 -2.67 -2.34 18.71
N VAL A 54 -2.54 -3.47 18.02
CA VAL A 54 -1.49 -4.45 18.27
C VAL A 54 -0.12 -3.86 17.92
N LEU A 55 -0.01 -3.24 16.73
CA LEU A 55 1.23 -2.57 16.32
C LEU A 55 1.62 -1.46 17.30
N LYS A 56 0.67 -0.62 17.73
CA LYS A 56 0.93 0.45 18.69
C LYS A 56 1.39 -0.09 20.03
N ALA A 57 0.78 -1.17 20.53
CA ALA A 57 1.19 -1.80 21.78
C ALA A 57 2.64 -2.33 21.72
N LEU A 58 2.99 -3.06 20.65
CA LEU A 58 4.35 -3.57 20.45
C LEU A 58 5.37 -2.43 20.28
N MET A 59 5.05 -1.42 19.47
CA MET A 59 5.92 -0.26 19.26
C MET A 59 6.13 0.59 20.53
N ASN A 60 5.15 0.60 21.44
CA ASN A 60 5.23 1.29 22.73
C ASN A 60 5.83 0.42 23.84
N GLY A 61 6.42 -0.72 23.51
CA GLY A 61 7.21 -1.53 24.44
C GLY A 61 6.46 -2.67 25.15
N ALA A 62 5.34 -3.13 24.60
CA ALA A 62 4.81 -4.44 24.97
C ALA A 62 5.73 -5.55 24.43
N ASP A 63 6.00 -6.56 25.25
CA ASP A 63 6.84 -7.70 24.89
C ASP A 63 6.06 -8.77 24.10
N GLY A 64 4.74 -8.78 24.27
CA GLY A 64 3.81 -9.57 23.48
C GLY A 64 2.39 -9.00 23.48
N VAL A 65 1.59 -9.37 22.48
CA VAL A 65 0.18 -8.98 22.38
C VAL A 65 -0.68 -10.20 22.06
N LEU A 66 -1.72 -10.40 22.87
CA LEU A 66 -2.72 -11.45 22.68
C LEU A 66 -4.04 -10.82 22.26
N VAL A 67 -4.70 -11.36 21.24
CA VAL A 67 -6.09 -11.02 20.91
C VAL A 67 -6.95 -12.25 21.10
N SER A 68 -8.02 -12.17 21.88
CA SER A 68 -8.92 -13.30 22.08
C SER A 68 -10.38 -12.95 21.78
N GLY A 69 -11.04 -13.83 21.03
CA GLY A 69 -12.45 -13.68 20.65
C GLY A 69 -13.31 -14.92 20.95
N CYS A 70 -14.58 -14.83 20.54
CA CYS A 70 -15.48 -15.98 20.49
C CYS A 70 -15.03 -16.98 19.41
N HIS A 71 -15.34 -18.26 19.61
CA HIS A 71 -15.15 -19.29 18.60
C HIS A 71 -15.86 -18.94 17.29
N PRO A 72 -15.29 -19.31 16.13
CA PRO A 72 -16.00 -19.32 14.86
C PRO A 72 -17.41 -19.90 15.02
N ARG A 73 -18.42 -19.22 14.47
CA ARG A 73 -19.87 -19.56 14.58
C ARG A 73 -20.55 -19.26 15.94
N ASP A 74 -19.79 -18.97 17.00
CA ASP A 74 -20.32 -18.58 18.32
C ASP A 74 -20.23 -17.06 18.57
N CYS A 75 -20.02 -16.27 17.52
CA CYS A 75 -19.84 -14.83 17.67
C CYS A 75 -21.14 -14.14 18.11
N HIS A 76 -21.08 -13.38 19.20
CA HIS A 76 -22.22 -12.55 19.66
C HIS A 76 -22.74 -11.60 18.57
N TYR A 77 -21.84 -11.03 17.75
CA TYR A 77 -22.18 -10.15 16.63
C TYR A 77 -22.22 -10.90 15.29
N SER A 78 -22.44 -12.21 15.32
CA SER A 78 -22.57 -13.13 14.17
C SER A 78 -21.31 -13.34 13.32
N SER A 79 -20.58 -12.27 12.96
CA SER A 79 -19.45 -12.36 12.02
C SER A 79 -18.18 -11.61 12.43
N GLY A 80 -18.20 -10.90 13.57
CA GLY A 80 -17.08 -10.05 13.99
C GLY A 80 -15.75 -10.79 14.11
N ASN A 81 -15.74 -12.03 14.58
CA ASN A 81 -14.53 -12.85 14.67
C ASN A 81 -14.00 -13.31 13.30
N PHE A 82 -14.85 -13.53 12.30
CA PHE A 82 -14.40 -13.85 10.93
C PHE A 82 -13.67 -12.67 10.28
N TYR A 83 -14.15 -11.44 10.51
CA TYR A 83 -13.41 -10.22 10.10
C TYR A 83 -12.09 -10.10 10.86
N ALA A 84 -12.09 -10.36 12.17
CA ALA A 84 -10.89 -10.33 12.99
C ALA A 84 -9.84 -11.32 12.47
N ARG A 85 -10.25 -12.56 12.18
CA ARG A 85 -9.38 -13.63 11.67
C ARG A 85 -8.55 -13.18 10.47
N ARG A 86 -9.19 -12.64 9.42
CA ARG A 86 -8.48 -12.15 8.23
C ARG A 86 -7.50 -11.03 8.55
N ARG A 87 -7.92 -10.06 9.35
CA ARG A 87 -7.11 -8.87 9.67
C ARG A 87 -5.91 -9.21 10.56
N LEU A 88 -6.11 -10.10 11.53
CA LEU A 88 -5.08 -10.50 12.49
C LEU A 88 -4.10 -11.50 11.88
N GLU A 89 -4.54 -12.40 10.99
CA GLU A 89 -3.62 -13.24 10.22
C GLU A 89 -2.70 -12.39 9.33
N MET A 90 -3.26 -11.43 8.60
CA MET A 90 -2.46 -10.49 7.80
C MET A 90 -1.48 -9.68 8.65
N LEU A 91 -1.87 -9.31 9.86
CA LEU A 91 -0.96 -8.63 10.77
C LEU A 91 0.22 -9.51 11.17
N LYS A 92 -0.03 -10.79 11.52
CA LYS A 92 1.00 -11.73 11.96
C LYS A 92 2.10 -11.89 10.91
N ASP A 93 1.72 -12.06 9.65
CA ASP A 93 2.64 -12.15 8.51
C ASP A 93 3.37 -10.83 8.21
N PHE A 94 2.79 -9.70 8.62
CA PHE A 94 3.35 -8.38 8.39
C PHE A 94 4.39 -7.96 9.44
N LEU A 95 4.29 -8.43 10.70
CA LEU A 95 5.24 -8.08 11.77
C LEU A 95 6.73 -8.28 11.37
N PRO A 96 7.12 -9.39 10.73
CA PRO A 96 8.50 -9.58 10.26
C PRO A 96 8.99 -8.50 9.30
N ILE A 97 8.10 -7.86 8.53
CA ILE A 97 8.48 -6.84 7.53
C ILE A 97 9.08 -5.61 8.21
N VAL A 98 8.64 -5.31 9.42
CA VAL A 98 9.13 -4.17 10.22
C VAL A 98 10.11 -4.59 11.31
N GLY A 99 10.59 -5.83 11.26
CA GLY A 99 11.60 -6.36 12.18
C GLY A 99 11.04 -6.83 13.53
N ILE A 100 9.72 -7.04 13.63
CA ILE A 100 9.10 -7.58 14.84
C ILE A 100 8.95 -9.09 14.68
N ASP A 101 9.34 -9.84 15.71
CA ASP A 101 9.17 -11.28 15.75
C ASP A 101 7.67 -11.65 15.76
N PRO A 102 7.20 -12.46 14.79
CA PRO A 102 5.79 -12.82 14.68
C PRO A 102 5.28 -13.65 15.86
N GLU A 103 6.17 -14.30 16.63
CA GLU A 103 5.80 -15.05 17.84
C GLU A 103 5.39 -14.14 19.02
N ARG A 104 5.66 -12.83 18.92
CA ARG A 104 5.21 -11.82 19.90
C ARG A 104 3.74 -11.43 19.76
N PHE A 105 3.06 -11.95 18.75
CA PHE A 105 1.64 -11.71 18.55
C PHE A 105 0.89 -13.02 18.31
N GLU A 106 -0.24 -13.17 18.99
CA GLU A 106 -1.15 -14.29 18.76
C GLU A 106 -2.60 -13.84 18.81
N TYR A 107 -3.44 -14.47 18.00
CA TYR A 107 -4.88 -14.41 18.17
C TYR A 107 -5.47 -15.80 18.42
N THR A 108 -6.51 -15.88 19.24
CA THR A 108 -7.10 -17.16 19.66
C THR A 108 -8.58 -17.01 19.99
N TRP A 109 -9.26 -18.15 20.17
CA TRP A 109 -10.69 -18.20 20.46
C TRP A 109 -10.96 -18.96 21.76
N VAL A 110 -11.70 -18.33 22.65
CA VAL A 110 -12.03 -18.84 23.98
C VAL A 110 -13.48 -18.44 24.31
N SER A 111 -14.33 -19.43 24.56
CA SER A 111 -15.71 -19.27 25.03
C SER A 111 -15.76 -18.83 26.50
N ALA A 112 -16.89 -18.23 26.91
CA ALA A 112 -17.14 -17.82 28.28
C ALA A 112 -17.05 -19.00 29.29
N SER A 113 -17.39 -20.22 28.86
CA SER A 113 -17.35 -21.42 29.70
C SER A 113 -15.98 -22.11 29.74
N GLU A 114 -15.00 -21.64 28.98
CA GLU A 114 -13.71 -22.33 28.79
C GLU A 114 -12.59 -21.75 29.69
N GLY A 115 -12.82 -21.66 31.00
CA GLY A 115 -11.83 -21.13 31.94
C GLY A 115 -10.52 -21.92 31.97
N GLN A 116 -10.57 -23.24 31.76
CA GLN A 116 -9.37 -24.07 31.68
C GLN A 116 -8.55 -23.79 30.41
N ARG A 117 -9.20 -23.67 29.25
CA ARG A 117 -8.55 -23.28 27.98
C ARG A 117 -7.94 -21.88 28.10
N TRP A 118 -8.64 -20.94 28.75
CA TRP A 118 -8.11 -19.60 29.01
C TRP A 118 -6.78 -19.67 29.77
N LYS A 119 -6.74 -20.42 30.88
CA LYS A 119 -5.53 -20.62 31.68
C LYS A 119 -4.39 -21.17 30.81
N GLU A 120 -4.66 -22.20 30.01
CA GLU A 120 -3.67 -22.83 29.12
C GLU A 120 -3.12 -21.83 28.11
N VAL A 121 -4.00 -21.11 27.40
CA VAL A 121 -3.64 -20.06 26.44
C VAL A 121 -2.73 -19.01 27.05
N VAL A 122 -3.11 -18.45 28.21
CA VAL A 122 -2.32 -17.40 28.87
C VAL A 122 -0.98 -17.94 29.37
N THR A 123 -0.95 -19.17 29.89
CA THR A 123 0.28 -19.81 30.35
C THR A 123 1.23 -20.03 29.18
N ASN A 124 0.78 -20.68 28.12
CA ASN A 124 1.58 -21.01 26.95
C ASN A 124 2.10 -19.76 26.25
N PHE A 125 1.26 -18.73 26.10
CA PHE A 125 1.69 -17.47 25.51
C PHE A 125 2.69 -16.74 26.40
N THR A 126 2.48 -16.70 27.71
CA THR A 126 3.42 -16.07 28.64
C THR A 126 4.77 -16.78 28.63
N ASP A 127 4.79 -18.11 28.66
CA ASP A 127 6.02 -18.90 28.61
C ASP A 127 6.78 -18.68 27.29
N ARG A 128 6.05 -18.56 26.16
CA ARG A 128 6.64 -18.18 24.87
C ARG A 128 7.30 -16.80 24.94
N ILE A 129 6.61 -15.79 25.47
CA ILE A 129 7.18 -14.43 25.62
C ILE A 129 8.38 -14.42 26.58
N HIS A 130 8.31 -15.19 27.68
CA HIS A 130 9.44 -15.33 28.61
C HIS A 130 10.66 -15.98 27.94
N LYS A 131 10.44 -16.97 27.06
CA LYS A 131 11.50 -17.60 26.26
C LYS A 131 12.12 -16.64 25.24
N LEU A 132 11.30 -15.79 24.60
CA LEU A 132 11.78 -14.76 23.66
C LEU A 132 12.49 -13.61 24.38
N GLY A 133 12.18 -13.37 25.65
CA GLY A 133 12.72 -12.26 26.42
C GLY A 133 12.19 -10.88 25.97
N PRO A 134 12.78 -9.79 26.49
CA PRO A 134 12.37 -8.42 26.18
C PRO A 134 12.32 -8.14 24.67
N ALA A 135 11.28 -7.43 24.21
CA ALA A 135 11.19 -7.04 22.81
C ALA A 135 12.29 -6.04 22.43
N PRO A 136 12.92 -6.18 21.25
CA PRO A 136 13.82 -5.17 20.70
C PRO A 136 13.10 -3.84 20.54
N ARG A 137 13.78 -2.74 20.90
CA ARG A 137 13.22 -1.38 20.73
C ARG A 137 13.87 -0.70 19.55
N TRP A 138 13.07 0.09 18.84
CA TRP A 138 13.55 0.94 17.75
C TRP A 138 14.61 1.96 18.19
N ALA A 139 14.59 2.37 19.45
CA ALA A 139 15.62 3.25 20.00
C ALA A 139 16.99 2.57 20.13
N ASP A 140 17.02 1.24 20.26
CA ASP A 140 18.21 0.48 20.63
C ASP A 140 18.98 -0.04 19.39
N VAL A 141 18.36 -0.07 18.21
CA VAL A 141 18.98 -0.57 16.98
C VAL A 141 19.75 0.52 16.23
N THR A 142 20.85 0.15 15.59
CA THR A 142 21.67 1.07 14.78
C THR A 142 20.96 1.39 13.46
N PRO A 143 20.76 2.67 13.09
CA PRO A 143 20.05 3.03 11.87
C PRO A 143 20.85 2.64 10.61
N ARG A 144 20.14 2.15 9.60
CA ARG A 144 20.70 1.74 8.29
C ARG A 144 20.09 2.56 7.15
N TYR A 145 20.93 3.18 6.33
CA TYR A 145 20.50 4.15 5.31
C TYR A 145 20.67 3.69 3.86
N ASP A 146 21.44 2.63 3.61
CA ASP A 146 21.72 2.17 2.25
C ASP A 146 20.46 1.68 1.52
N LEU A 147 20.43 1.96 0.22
CA LEU A 147 19.38 1.57 -0.70
C LEU A 147 20.04 0.85 -1.88
N PRO A 148 20.62 -0.35 -1.68
CA PRO A 148 21.45 -1.00 -2.70
C PRO A 148 20.67 -1.32 -3.99
N PHE A 149 19.35 -1.52 -3.88
CA PHE A 149 18.44 -1.72 -5.02
C PHE A 149 18.17 -0.45 -5.85
N ASN A 150 18.65 0.72 -5.42
CA ASN A 150 18.65 1.94 -6.22
C ASN A 150 19.96 2.14 -7.00
N ASN A 151 21.01 1.37 -6.69
CA ASN A 151 22.27 1.40 -7.45
C ASN A 151 21.99 0.87 -8.87
N PRO A 152 22.35 1.62 -9.94
CA PRO A 152 22.27 1.16 -11.32
C PRO A 152 22.80 -0.25 -11.58
N GLU A 153 23.87 -0.66 -10.87
CA GLU A 153 24.50 -1.98 -11.01
C GLU A 153 23.65 -3.14 -10.45
N ASN A 154 22.69 -2.83 -9.57
CA ASN A 154 21.86 -3.83 -8.87
C ASN A 154 20.40 -3.85 -9.35
N LEU A 155 20.09 -3.17 -10.47
CA LEU A 155 18.72 -3.08 -10.94
C LEU A 155 18.25 -4.41 -11.56
N LEU A 156 17.03 -4.83 -11.22
CA LEU A 156 16.45 -6.07 -11.76
C LEU A 156 16.09 -5.95 -13.23
N GLU A 157 16.65 -6.79 -14.10
CA GLU A 157 16.34 -6.78 -15.54
C GLU A 157 14.83 -6.66 -15.84
N PRO A 158 14.43 -5.77 -16.76
CA PRO A 158 13.03 -5.61 -17.13
C PRO A 158 12.46 -6.90 -17.76
N ILE A 159 11.28 -7.33 -17.31
CA ILE A 159 10.60 -8.52 -17.87
C ILE A 159 9.97 -8.29 -19.26
N ARG A 160 10.04 -7.05 -19.76
CA ARG A 160 9.59 -6.63 -21.08
C ARG A 160 10.40 -5.43 -21.55
N PRO A 161 10.45 -5.14 -22.87
CA PRO A 161 11.05 -3.92 -23.39
C PRO A 161 10.42 -2.67 -22.77
N LEU A 162 11.27 -1.75 -22.31
CA LEU A 162 10.91 -0.41 -21.87
C LEU A 162 11.31 0.59 -22.95
N GLY A 163 10.60 1.72 -23.05
CA GLY A 163 10.84 2.69 -24.12
C GLY A 163 10.18 4.05 -23.90
N CYS A 164 10.52 5.00 -24.76
CA CYS A 164 10.12 6.39 -24.67
C CYS A 164 8.75 6.70 -25.32
N GLY A 165 7.91 5.67 -25.50
CA GLY A 165 6.51 5.86 -25.90
C GLY A 165 6.30 6.40 -27.33
N GLU A 166 7.25 6.19 -28.23
CA GLU A 166 7.12 6.64 -29.62
C GLU A 166 6.62 5.51 -30.50
N ASN A 167 5.30 5.46 -30.68
CA ASN A 167 4.62 4.89 -31.86
C ASN A 167 3.13 5.33 -31.89
N PRO A 168 2.51 5.39 -33.08
CA PRO A 168 1.53 6.40 -33.47
C PRO A 168 0.12 6.08 -32.93
N SER A 169 -0.28 6.77 -31.87
CA SER A 169 -1.71 6.94 -31.56
C SER A 169 -2.00 8.07 -30.60
N LEU A 170 -1.02 8.93 -30.23
CA LEU A 170 -1.36 10.16 -29.51
C LEU A 170 -2.34 11.02 -30.32
N ALA A 171 -2.19 11.06 -31.65
CA ALA A 171 -3.16 11.70 -32.54
C ALA A 171 -4.54 11.03 -32.48
N GLU A 172 -4.61 9.69 -32.51
CA GLU A 172 -5.87 8.95 -32.34
C GLU A 172 -6.52 9.20 -30.97
N LEU A 173 -5.72 9.18 -29.89
CA LEU A 173 -6.16 9.44 -28.54
C LEU A 173 -6.71 10.86 -28.41
N LYS A 174 -5.97 11.86 -28.92
CA LYS A 174 -6.42 13.26 -28.96
C LYS A 174 -7.72 13.39 -29.75
N GLN A 175 -7.83 12.75 -30.91
CA GLN A 175 -9.03 12.80 -31.72
C GLN A 175 -10.22 12.17 -31.00
N ALA A 176 -10.05 10.99 -30.40
CA ALA A 176 -11.10 10.34 -29.63
C ALA A 176 -11.58 11.17 -28.44
N ILE A 177 -10.68 11.89 -27.76
CA ILE A 177 -11.03 12.80 -26.67
C ILE A 177 -11.83 14.00 -27.21
N LYS A 178 -11.39 14.61 -28.32
CA LYS A 178 -12.10 15.71 -28.98
C LYS A 178 -13.51 15.29 -29.39
N ASP A 179 -13.64 14.12 -30.00
CA ASP A 179 -14.92 13.56 -30.43
C ASP A 179 -15.84 13.31 -29.23
N ALA A 180 -15.33 12.78 -28.12
CA ALA A 180 -16.12 12.55 -26.90
C ALA A 180 -16.59 13.84 -26.22
N LEU A 181 -15.75 14.88 -26.22
CA LEU A 181 -16.13 16.21 -25.72
C LEU A 181 -17.21 16.85 -26.61
N ALA A 182 -17.09 16.72 -27.93
CA ALA A 182 -18.05 17.26 -28.90
C ALA A 182 -19.39 16.50 -28.90
N ALA A 183 -19.36 15.17 -28.76
CA ALA A 183 -20.56 14.32 -28.74
C ALA A 183 -21.34 14.40 -27.41
N SER A 184 -20.83 15.14 -26.43
CA SER A 184 -21.46 15.21 -25.12
C SER A 184 -22.74 16.07 -25.15
N PRO A 185 -23.84 15.59 -24.55
CA PRO A 185 -25.11 16.30 -24.55
C PRO A 185 -24.96 17.69 -23.93
N GLU A 186 -25.69 18.67 -24.48
CA GLU A 186 -25.77 20.01 -23.88
C GLU A 186 -26.41 19.96 -22.49
N ALA A 187 -26.15 20.98 -21.67
CA ALA A 187 -26.71 21.07 -20.33
C ALA A 187 -28.26 21.07 -20.39
N GLY A 188 -28.90 20.01 -19.88
CA GLY A 188 -30.35 19.86 -19.86
C GLY A 188 -30.94 18.78 -20.79
N ALA A 189 -30.12 18.15 -21.64
CA ALA A 189 -30.53 16.98 -22.44
C ALA A 189 -30.46 15.65 -21.64
N GLU A 190 -31.07 14.59 -22.17
CA GLU A 190 -31.10 13.27 -21.54
C GLU A 190 -29.68 12.66 -21.49
N GLY A 191 -29.12 12.50 -20.28
CA GLY A 191 -27.74 12.06 -20.06
C GLY A 191 -26.81 13.18 -19.57
N ARG A 192 -25.77 12.81 -18.81
CA ARG A 192 -24.81 13.79 -18.25
C ARG A 192 -23.74 14.16 -19.29
N LYS A 193 -23.51 15.47 -19.46
CA LYS A 193 -22.43 16.06 -20.27
C LYS A 193 -21.06 15.64 -19.73
N LEU A 194 -20.13 15.24 -20.60
CA LEU A 194 -18.71 15.10 -20.22
C LEU A 194 -18.14 16.49 -19.95
N GLU A 195 -17.72 16.75 -18.71
CA GLU A 195 -17.30 18.10 -18.31
C GLU A 195 -15.84 18.41 -18.64
N GLY A 196 -15.04 17.36 -18.88
CA GLY A 196 -13.63 17.44 -19.23
C GLY A 196 -12.93 16.10 -19.08
N VAL A 197 -11.67 16.01 -19.50
CA VAL A 197 -10.85 14.81 -19.49
C VAL A 197 -9.53 15.06 -18.76
N LEU A 198 -9.23 14.24 -17.76
CA LEU A 198 -7.95 14.25 -17.06
C LEU A 198 -6.86 13.62 -17.94
N GLY A 199 -5.76 14.33 -18.16
CA GLY A 199 -4.60 13.88 -18.91
C GLY A 199 -3.29 14.41 -18.31
N TRP A 200 -2.24 14.45 -19.13
CA TRP A 200 -0.96 15.07 -18.77
C TRP A 200 -0.56 16.09 -19.82
N LYS A 201 0.02 17.20 -19.39
CA LYS A 201 0.71 18.15 -20.25
C LYS A 201 2.17 18.32 -19.81
N ARG A 202 2.96 19.03 -20.61
CA ARG A 202 4.32 19.42 -20.23
C ARG A 202 4.25 20.31 -18.98
N GLY A 203 5.05 19.98 -17.97
CA GLY A 203 5.17 20.75 -16.73
C GLY A 203 6.15 21.92 -16.88
N PHE A 204 6.71 22.34 -15.74
CA PHE A 204 7.57 23.52 -15.66
C PHE A 204 8.94 23.38 -16.35
N ASP A 205 9.38 22.16 -16.68
CA ASP A 205 10.63 21.91 -17.41
C ASP A 205 10.48 20.76 -18.44
N ALA A 206 11.58 20.29 -19.00
CA ALA A 206 11.56 19.21 -19.99
C ALA A 206 11.33 17.80 -19.40
N VAL A 207 11.59 17.57 -18.10
CA VAL A 207 11.49 16.25 -17.46
C VAL A 207 10.27 16.09 -16.57
N HIS A 208 9.42 17.12 -16.47
CA HIS A 208 8.19 17.09 -15.71
C HIS A 208 6.97 17.06 -16.62
N ALA A 209 6.04 16.15 -16.30
CA ALA A 209 4.67 16.18 -16.79
C ALA A 209 3.73 16.49 -15.62
N GLU A 210 2.72 17.31 -15.85
CA GLU A 210 1.73 17.65 -14.83
C GLU A 210 0.32 17.20 -15.24
N PRO A 211 -0.53 16.79 -14.28
CA PRO A 211 -1.94 16.54 -14.55
C PRO A 211 -2.64 17.79 -15.13
N VAL A 212 -3.47 17.59 -16.14
CA VAL A 212 -4.32 18.63 -16.74
C VAL A 212 -5.76 18.15 -16.83
N PHE A 213 -6.72 19.05 -16.61
CA PHE A 213 -8.14 18.79 -16.83
C PHE A 213 -8.57 19.55 -18.10
N MET A 214 -8.70 18.83 -19.21
CA MET A 214 -8.94 19.40 -20.55
C MET A 214 -10.44 19.45 -20.83
N GLN A 215 -10.97 20.62 -21.16
CA GLN A 215 -12.39 20.86 -21.41
C GLN A 215 -12.66 21.26 -22.87
N THR A 216 -11.63 21.72 -23.58
CA THR A 216 -11.72 22.21 -24.96
C THR A 216 -10.82 21.41 -25.91
N PRO A 217 -11.12 21.35 -27.22
CA PRO A 217 -10.24 20.71 -28.19
C PRO A 217 -8.81 21.27 -28.20
N GLU A 218 -8.65 22.57 -27.95
CA GLU A 218 -7.36 23.25 -27.91
C GLU A 218 -6.52 22.76 -26.71
N GLU A 219 -7.12 22.58 -25.54
CA GLU A 219 -6.43 22.00 -24.37
C GLU A 219 -6.04 20.54 -24.61
N VAL A 220 -6.82 19.79 -25.40
CA VAL A 220 -6.48 18.41 -25.79
C VAL A 220 -5.20 18.38 -26.66
N ASP A 221 -4.88 19.44 -27.39
CA ASP A 221 -3.65 19.52 -28.17
C ASP A 221 -2.39 19.62 -27.29
N GLU A 222 -2.52 20.06 -26.03
CA GLU A 222 -1.43 20.04 -25.03
C GLU A 222 -1.16 18.64 -24.45
N LEU A 223 -2.04 17.66 -24.68
CA LEU A 223 -1.89 16.30 -24.14
C LEU A 223 -0.57 15.68 -24.61
N ILE A 224 0.21 15.17 -23.65
CA ILE A 224 1.44 14.43 -23.90
C ILE A 224 1.29 12.97 -23.46
N TRP A 225 2.04 12.09 -24.11
CA TRP A 225 2.20 10.70 -23.70
C TRP A 225 3.66 10.26 -23.86
N GLY A 226 4.19 9.61 -22.83
CA GLY A 226 5.55 9.16 -22.83
C GLY A 226 6.06 8.78 -21.43
N PRO A 227 7.39 8.68 -21.26
CA PRO A 227 8.02 8.19 -20.05
C PRO A 227 7.81 9.10 -18.83
N PHE A 228 7.44 10.37 -19.04
CA PHE A 228 7.24 11.36 -17.98
C PHE A 228 5.82 11.36 -17.40
N ASN A 229 4.87 10.61 -17.97
CA ASN A 229 3.50 10.46 -17.49
C ASN A 229 3.47 9.60 -16.20
N VAL A 230 4.12 10.06 -15.14
CA VAL A 230 4.34 9.31 -13.91
C VAL A 230 3.09 9.26 -13.03
N HIS A 231 2.36 10.37 -12.94
CA HIS A 231 1.21 10.53 -12.05
C HIS A 231 0.11 9.49 -12.35
N ASN A 232 -0.55 8.99 -11.30
CA ASN A 232 -1.76 8.17 -11.43
C ASN A 232 -2.99 9.07 -11.30
N LEU A 233 -3.63 9.38 -12.42
CA LEU A 233 -4.75 10.33 -12.49
C LEU A 233 -6.03 9.82 -11.82
N ALA A 234 -6.13 8.52 -11.50
CA ALA A 234 -7.27 7.98 -10.77
C ALA A 234 -7.44 8.64 -9.39
N ASN A 235 -6.36 9.21 -8.81
CA ASN A 235 -6.41 9.91 -7.53
C ASN A 235 -7.29 11.18 -7.52
N PHE A 236 -7.65 11.70 -8.70
CA PHE A 236 -8.52 12.86 -8.86
C PHE A 236 -9.98 12.45 -9.13
N LEU A 237 -10.31 11.18 -9.36
CA LEU A 237 -11.69 10.82 -9.67
C LEU A 237 -12.66 11.02 -8.48
N PRO A 238 -12.29 10.69 -7.22
CA PRO A 238 -13.21 10.84 -6.09
C PRO A 238 -13.67 12.29 -5.82
N GLN A 239 -12.87 13.30 -6.17
CA GLN A 239 -13.25 14.72 -6.01
C GLN A 239 -14.32 15.19 -7.01
N TYR A 240 -14.63 14.38 -8.03
CA TYR A 240 -15.66 14.68 -9.03
C TYR A 240 -16.91 13.80 -8.87
N LYS A 241 -17.17 13.28 -7.66
CA LYS A 241 -18.34 12.43 -7.40
C LYS A 241 -19.64 13.08 -7.89
N GLY A 242 -20.41 12.37 -8.71
CA GLY A 242 -21.67 12.84 -9.30
C GLY A 242 -21.53 13.62 -10.62
N ARG A 243 -20.30 13.93 -11.04
CA ARG A 243 -19.98 14.62 -12.31
C ARG A 243 -19.44 13.62 -13.32
N LYS A 244 -19.72 13.82 -14.61
CA LYS A 244 -19.23 12.92 -15.66
C LYS A 244 -17.88 13.40 -16.20
N ILE A 245 -16.82 12.65 -15.93
CA ILE A 245 -15.43 13.03 -16.19
C ILE A 245 -14.71 11.97 -17.04
N GLY A 246 -13.85 12.42 -17.95
CA GLY A 246 -12.96 11.54 -18.69
C GLY A 246 -11.62 11.37 -17.98
N VAL A 247 -10.94 10.25 -18.19
CA VAL A 247 -9.59 10.03 -17.68
C VAL A 247 -8.74 9.24 -18.66
N VAL A 248 -7.55 9.75 -18.95
CA VAL A 248 -6.54 9.02 -19.71
C VAL A 248 -5.77 8.10 -18.75
N VAL A 249 -5.66 6.82 -19.08
CA VAL A 249 -5.08 5.81 -18.18
C VAL A 249 -4.00 4.96 -18.86
N LYS A 250 -2.91 4.78 -18.12
CA LYS A 250 -1.96 3.66 -18.32
C LYS A 250 -2.52 2.40 -17.66
N GLY A 251 -1.85 1.26 -17.85
CA GLY A 251 -2.20 0.02 -17.15
C GLY A 251 -2.30 0.17 -15.63
N CYS A 252 -1.30 0.75 -14.98
CA CYS A 252 -1.33 0.99 -13.52
C CYS A 252 -2.39 2.01 -13.07
N ASP A 253 -2.76 2.96 -13.92
CA ASP A 253 -3.80 3.96 -13.61
C ASP A 253 -5.19 3.32 -13.69
N SER A 254 -5.42 2.48 -14.72
CA SER A 254 -6.68 1.75 -14.90
C SER A 254 -6.99 0.84 -13.71
N LYS A 255 -5.96 0.25 -13.08
CA LYS A 255 -6.11 -0.49 -11.83
C LYS A 255 -6.64 0.39 -10.69
N GLY A 256 -6.19 1.64 -10.63
CA GLY A 256 -6.72 2.65 -9.71
C GLY A 256 -8.20 2.91 -9.95
N VAL A 257 -8.60 3.05 -11.22
CA VAL A 257 -10.02 3.22 -11.58
C VAL A 257 -10.85 1.99 -11.20
N ILE A 258 -10.35 0.77 -11.48
CA ILE A 258 -11.00 -0.48 -11.10
C ILE A 258 -11.24 -0.55 -9.59
N GLU A 259 -10.22 -0.24 -8.79
CA GLU A 259 -10.34 -0.34 -7.33
C GLU A 259 -11.32 0.70 -6.77
N LEU A 260 -11.34 1.92 -7.34
CA LEU A 260 -12.32 2.93 -6.98
C LEU A 260 -13.76 2.51 -7.34
N LEU A 261 -13.95 1.79 -8.46
CA LEU A 261 -15.25 1.21 -8.82
C LEU A 261 -15.64 0.07 -7.88
N ALA A 262 -14.71 -0.83 -7.55
CA ALA A 262 -14.93 -1.98 -6.69
C ALA A 262 -15.36 -1.60 -5.26
N GLU A 263 -14.90 -0.46 -4.77
CA GLU A 263 -15.28 0.10 -3.47
C GLU A 263 -16.42 1.13 -3.52
N ASP A 264 -17.06 1.28 -4.68
CA ASP A 264 -18.16 2.23 -4.90
C ASP A 264 -17.81 3.71 -4.60
N LEU A 265 -16.52 4.05 -4.73
CA LEU A 265 -16.01 5.40 -4.52
C LEU A 265 -16.29 6.30 -5.71
N ILE A 266 -16.44 5.71 -6.90
CA ILE A 266 -16.89 6.34 -8.14
C ILE A 266 -17.93 5.44 -8.81
N LYS A 267 -18.77 6.02 -9.67
CA LYS A 267 -19.77 5.28 -10.45
C LYS A 267 -19.29 5.06 -11.88
N ARG A 268 -19.61 3.91 -12.48
CA ARG A 268 -19.10 3.55 -13.81
C ARG A 268 -19.63 4.49 -14.91
N GLU A 269 -20.88 4.91 -14.76
CA GLU A 269 -21.59 5.84 -15.64
C GLU A 269 -21.05 7.28 -15.57
N ASP A 270 -20.30 7.61 -14.50
CA ASP A 270 -19.70 8.92 -14.26
C ASP A 270 -18.31 9.05 -14.89
N VAL A 271 -17.76 7.97 -15.45
CA VAL A 271 -16.38 7.98 -15.98
C VAL A 271 -16.30 7.49 -17.42
N VAL A 272 -15.57 8.24 -18.25
CA VAL A 272 -15.17 7.84 -19.60
C VAL A 272 -13.67 7.57 -19.60
N ILE A 273 -13.25 6.37 -19.99
CA ILE A 273 -11.88 5.90 -19.77
C ILE A 273 -11.16 5.75 -21.10
N PHE A 274 -10.12 6.56 -21.30
CA PHE A 274 -9.28 6.53 -22.49
C PHE A 274 -7.97 5.79 -22.18
N GLY A 275 -7.79 4.60 -22.75
CA GLY A 275 -6.63 3.75 -22.51
C GLY A 275 -5.59 3.85 -23.62
N MET A 276 -4.32 3.69 -23.25
CA MET A 276 -3.25 3.48 -24.21
C MET A 276 -2.13 2.62 -23.61
N GLY A 277 -1.39 1.91 -24.45
CA GLY A 277 -0.30 1.02 -24.04
C GLY A 277 0.90 1.77 -23.44
N CYS A 278 1.40 1.32 -22.28
CA CYS A 278 2.50 1.98 -21.56
C CYS A 278 3.86 1.29 -21.78
N ASN A 279 4.87 2.06 -22.18
CA ASN A 279 6.26 1.60 -22.38
C ASN A 279 7.16 1.77 -21.13
N GLY A 280 6.58 2.15 -19.99
CA GLY A 280 7.30 2.42 -18.75
C GLY A 280 7.46 3.91 -18.48
N THR A 281 7.81 4.25 -17.25
CA THR A 281 8.00 5.63 -16.79
C THR A 281 9.36 5.80 -16.14
N VAL A 282 9.93 7.00 -16.22
CA VAL A 282 11.29 7.30 -15.72
C VAL A 282 11.35 7.69 -14.25
N SER A 283 12.51 7.46 -13.65
CA SER A 283 12.95 7.96 -12.36
C SER A 283 13.83 9.18 -12.59
N GLU A 284 13.34 10.36 -12.18
CA GLU A 284 14.09 11.62 -12.30
C GLU A 284 15.43 11.55 -11.55
N ALA A 285 15.45 10.92 -10.38
CA ALA A 285 16.69 10.72 -9.61
C ALA A 285 17.75 9.95 -10.41
N ARG A 286 17.35 8.99 -11.25
CA ARG A 286 18.29 8.22 -12.11
C ARG A 286 18.74 9.01 -13.32
N ILE A 287 17.87 9.85 -13.88
CA ILE A 287 18.24 10.80 -14.94
C ILE A 287 19.30 11.76 -14.40
N ARG A 288 19.02 12.42 -13.27
CA ARG A 288 19.94 13.39 -12.66
C ARG A 288 21.27 12.78 -12.25
N ALA A 289 21.28 11.54 -11.76
CA ALA A 289 22.51 10.83 -11.41
C ALA A 289 23.43 10.52 -12.60
N LYS A 290 22.91 10.58 -13.84
CA LYS A 290 23.69 10.41 -15.08
C LYS A 290 24.14 11.73 -15.71
N LEU A 291 23.75 12.87 -15.14
CA LEU A 291 24.13 14.20 -15.63
C LEU A 291 25.23 14.81 -14.74
N PRO A 292 25.99 15.79 -15.25
CA PRO A 292 26.88 16.58 -14.41
C PRO A 292 26.11 17.26 -13.27
N GLU A 293 26.80 17.47 -12.15
CA GLU A 293 26.20 18.16 -11.00
C GLU A 293 25.69 19.54 -11.42
N ASN A 294 24.46 19.87 -10.99
CA ASN A 294 23.75 21.11 -11.35
C ASN A 294 23.49 21.34 -12.85
N ALA A 295 23.60 20.30 -13.69
CA ALA A 295 23.26 20.42 -15.11
C ALA A 295 21.80 20.85 -15.29
N VAL A 296 21.59 21.89 -16.10
CA VAL A 296 20.26 22.39 -16.47
C VAL A 296 19.78 21.57 -17.66
N ILE A 297 18.64 20.91 -17.50
CA ILE A 297 18.03 20.14 -18.59
C ILE A 297 17.24 21.09 -19.47
N GLU A 298 17.62 21.17 -20.74
CA GLU A 298 17.05 22.08 -21.73
C GLU A 298 15.95 21.40 -22.55
N ALA A 299 16.19 20.14 -22.93
CA ALA A 299 15.28 19.37 -23.76
C ALA A 299 15.39 17.87 -23.48
N VAL A 300 14.34 17.15 -23.83
CA VAL A 300 14.32 15.69 -23.85
C VAL A 300 13.66 15.22 -25.12
N ARG A 301 14.18 14.13 -25.69
CA ARG A 301 13.61 13.46 -26.84
C ARG A 301 13.65 11.95 -26.66
N GLY A 302 12.54 11.29 -26.98
CA GLY A 302 12.49 9.84 -27.08
C GLY A 302 13.15 9.40 -28.39
N GLN A 303 13.76 8.22 -28.37
CA GLN A 303 14.08 7.49 -29.59
C GLN A 303 14.02 6.00 -29.31
N GLY A 304 12.84 5.40 -29.52
CA GLY A 304 12.62 3.97 -29.26
C GLY A 304 12.84 3.60 -27.78
N ALA A 305 13.94 2.90 -27.48
CA ALA A 305 14.32 2.46 -26.13
C ALA A 305 15.26 3.43 -25.39
N THR A 306 15.67 4.52 -26.04
CA THR A 306 16.63 5.49 -25.51
C THR A 306 15.96 6.83 -25.26
N LEU A 307 16.25 7.44 -24.12
CA LEU A 307 15.92 8.82 -23.82
C LEU A 307 17.19 9.65 -24.06
N VAL A 308 17.11 10.67 -24.91
CA VAL A 308 18.20 11.64 -25.06
C VAL A 308 17.84 12.90 -24.29
N VAL A 309 18.71 13.26 -23.35
CA VAL A 309 18.56 14.42 -22.48
C VAL A 309 19.61 15.44 -22.88
N THR A 310 19.18 16.62 -23.35
CA THR A 310 20.07 17.73 -23.63
C THR A 310 20.23 18.54 -22.36
N ALA A 311 21.46 18.60 -21.83
CA ALA A 311 21.77 19.36 -20.63
C ALA A 311 23.11 20.10 -20.79
N SER A 312 23.15 21.37 -20.39
CA SER A 312 24.34 22.21 -20.53
C SER A 312 24.95 22.20 -21.94
N GLY A 313 24.10 22.23 -22.98
CA GLY A 313 24.51 22.17 -24.38
C GLY A 313 25.05 20.82 -24.89
N GLN A 314 25.00 19.75 -24.08
CA GLN A 314 25.42 18.40 -24.47
C GLN A 314 24.26 17.40 -24.42
N ASP A 315 24.24 16.47 -25.37
CA ASP A 315 23.31 15.35 -25.38
C ASP A 315 23.84 14.15 -24.59
N TYR A 316 22.97 13.61 -23.73
CA TYR A 316 23.22 12.41 -22.94
C TYR A 316 22.20 11.34 -23.32
N GLU A 317 22.69 10.25 -23.90
CA GLU A 317 21.86 9.10 -24.24
C GLU A 317 21.71 8.16 -23.04
N MET A 318 20.47 7.85 -22.68
CA MET A 318 20.15 7.04 -21.51
C MET A 318 19.20 5.90 -21.90
N PRO A 319 19.62 4.64 -21.81
CA PRO A 319 18.73 3.50 -22.02
C PRO A 319 17.57 3.52 -21.02
N MET A 320 16.34 3.31 -21.48
CA MET A 320 15.16 3.29 -20.61
C MET A 320 15.26 2.22 -19.52
N ALA A 321 15.98 1.13 -19.74
CA ALA A 321 16.27 0.14 -18.71
C ALA A 321 16.92 0.81 -17.49
N ASP A 322 17.95 1.62 -17.69
CA ASP A 322 18.75 2.24 -16.62
C ASP A 322 17.99 3.29 -15.82
N ILE A 323 17.07 4.01 -16.48
CA ILE A 323 16.41 5.19 -15.89
C ILE A 323 14.93 4.97 -15.54
N ALA A 324 14.34 3.83 -15.90
CA ALA A 324 12.94 3.53 -15.56
C ALA A 324 12.72 3.40 -14.05
N GLN A 325 11.49 3.64 -13.59
CA GLN A 325 11.06 3.34 -12.22
C GLN A 325 11.04 1.84 -11.96
N ASP A 326 11.34 1.42 -10.73
CA ASP A 326 11.40 0.00 -10.36
C ASP A 326 10.08 -0.75 -10.57
N LYS A 327 8.95 -0.06 -10.40
CA LYS A 327 7.62 -0.63 -10.69
C LYS A 327 7.50 -1.12 -12.13
N CYS A 328 8.15 -0.45 -13.08
CA CYS A 328 8.05 -0.74 -14.50
C CYS A 328 8.87 -1.97 -14.89
N ARG A 329 9.99 -2.23 -14.20
CA ARG A 329 10.88 -3.37 -14.47
C ARG A 329 10.19 -4.73 -14.30
N GLN A 330 9.24 -4.82 -13.38
CA GLN A 330 8.47 -6.05 -13.11
C GLN A 330 6.99 -5.93 -13.54
N CYS A 331 6.65 -4.94 -14.37
CA CYS A 331 5.28 -4.69 -14.81
C CYS A 331 4.84 -5.66 -15.90
N ASN A 332 3.85 -6.50 -15.58
CA ASN A 332 3.22 -7.44 -16.51
C ASN A 332 1.85 -6.97 -17.06
N LYS A 333 1.43 -5.75 -16.73
CA LYS A 333 0.15 -5.15 -17.16
C LYS A 333 0.36 -3.76 -17.75
N PRO A 334 0.99 -3.65 -18.94
CA PRO A 334 1.27 -2.38 -19.59
C PRO A 334 0.04 -1.69 -20.18
N ASN A 335 -1.01 -2.43 -20.51
CA ASN A 335 -2.23 -1.89 -21.13
C ASN A 335 -3.26 -1.54 -20.06
N ALA A 336 -4.12 -0.56 -20.35
CA ALA A 336 -5.32 -0.32 -19.56
C ALA A 336 -6.16 -1.60 -19.49
N LEU A 337 -6.51 -2.04 -18.28
CA LEU A 337 -7.34 -3.24 -18.06
C LEU A 337 -8.82 -2.97 -18.39
N ILE A 338 -9.22 -1.71 -18.35
CA ILE A 338 -10.55 -1.21 -18.71
C ILE A 338 -10.34 0.11 -19.44
N SER A 339 -11.10 0.29 -20.52
CA SER A 339 -11.19 1.52 -21.30
C SER A 339 -12.46 1.49 -22.13
N ASP A 340 -13.08 2.65 -22.31
CA ASP A 340 -14.14 2.88 -23.31
C ASP A 340 -13.53 3.02 -24.71
N VAL A 341 -12.40 3.71 -24.79
CA VAL A 341 -11.62 3.88 -26.01
C VAL A 341 -10.18 3.46 -25.74
N PHE A 342 -9.63 2.59 -26.58
CA PHE A 342 -8.21 2.23 -26.53
C PHE A 342 -7.52 2.76 -27.79
N ALA A 343 -6.54 3.64 -27.62
CA ALA A 343 -5.80 4.22 -28.72
C ALA A 343 -4.56 3.39 -29.06
N GLY A 344 -4.32 3.19 -30.37
CA GLY A 344 -3.19 2.44 -30.87
C GLY A 344 -3.17 0.95 -30.56
N ARG A 345 -2.03 0.32 -30.82
CA ARG A 345 -1.84 -1.11 -30.62
C ARG A 345 -1.48 -1.44 -29.16
N PRO A 346 -2.13 -2.43 -28.53
CA PRO A 346 -1.74 -2.92 -27.21
C PRO A 346 -0.28 -3.38 -27.16
N VAL A 347 0.39 -3.09 -26.06
CA VAL A 347 1.74 -3.57 -25.75
C VAL A 347 1.66 -5.03 -25.35
N ALA A 348 2.62 -5.86 -25.77
CA ALA A 348 2.68 -7.26 -25.38
C ALA A 348 2.78 -7.41 -23.85
N GLU A 349 1.91 -8.24 -23.27
CA GLU A 349 1.93 -8.53 -21.84
C GLU A 349 2.83 -9.74 -21.56
N PRO A 350 3.94 -9.59 -20.81
CA PRO A 350 4.74 -10.73 -20.40
C PRO A 350 4.00 -11.56 -19.33
N PRO A 351 4.38 -12.83 -19.13
CA PRO A 351 3.88 -13.59 -17.99
C PRO A 351 4.19 -12.87 -16.66
N ALA A 352 3.39 -13.14 -15.64
CA ALA A 352 3.70 -12.64 -14.30
C ALA A 352 5.08 -13.18 -13.85
N PRO A 353 5.94 -12.35 -13.23
CA PRO A 353 7.25 -12.80 -12.77
C PRO A 353 7.08 -13.94 -11.75
N THR A 354 7.91 -14.97 -11.87
CA THR A 354 7.81 -16.22 -11.10
C THR A 354 7.93 -16.00 -9.59
N ASP A 355 8.79 -15.08 -9.17
CA ASP A 355 8.91 -14.68 -7.76
C ASP A 355 8.19 -13.36 -7.43
N GLY A 356 7.76 -12.60 -8.45
CA GLY A 356 6.93 -11.40 -8.32
C GLY A 356 7.50 -10.26 -7.46
N ARG A 357 8.79 -10.32 -7.07
CA ARG A 357 9.39 -9.41 -6.08
C ARG A 357 10.16 -8.27 -6.74
N SER A 358 9.97 -7.06 -6.24
CA SER A 358 10.82 -5.91 -6.59
C SER A 358 12.22 -6.02 -5.97
N GLY A 359 13.18 -5.22 -6.45
CA GLY A 359 14.52 -5.15 -5.86
C GLY A 359 14.48 -4.82 -4.36
N ALA A 360 13.61 -3.88 -3.96
CA ALA A 360 13.41 -3.54 -2.56
C ALA A 360 12.86 -4.71 -1.74
N LEU A 361 11.91 -5.49 -2.27
CA LEU A 361 11.41 -6.67 -1.57
C LEU A 361 12.47 -7.76 -1.43
N ARG A 362 13.25 -8.03 -2.49
CA ARG A 362 14.34 -9.02 -2.45
C ARG A 362 15.38 -8.66 -1.41
N PHE A 363 15.74 -7.37 -1.35
CA PHE A 363 16.64 -6.85 -0.33
C PHE A 363 16.09 -7.05 1.09
N LEU A 364 14.86 -6.61 1.36
CA LEU A 364 14.23 -6.76 2.68
C LEU A 364 14.07 -8.22 3.08
N ASP A 365 13.70 -9.10 2.14
CA ASP A 365 13.57 -10.54 2.38
C ASP A 365 14.89 -11.16 2.84
N GLY A 366 16.04 -10.64 2.40
CA GLY A 366 17.37 -11.11 2.77
C GLY A 366 17.90 -10.58 4.11
N LEU A 367 17.20 -9.66 4.77
CA LEU A 367 17.57 -9.12 6.08
C LEU A 367 16.99 -9.94 7.23
N SER A 368 17.74 -10.07 8.31
CA SER A 368 17.23 -10.52 9.61
C SER A 368 16.21 -9.52 10.20
N LEU A 369 15.47 -9.93 11.24
CA LEU A 369 14.47 -9.06 11.88
C LEU A 369 15.10 -7.77 12.43
N GLU A 370 16.25 -7.89 13.10
CA GLU A 370 16.98 -6.73 13.63
C GLU A 370 17.44 -5.81 12.49
N GLU A 371 18.01 -6.35 11.41
CA GLU A 371 18.42 -5.56 10.25
C GLU A 371 17.26 -4.86 9.55
N ARG A 372 16.06 -5.47 9.51
CA ARG A 372 14.86 -4.81 8.99
C ARG A 372 14.43 -3.65 9.89
N MET A 373 14.48 -3.83 11.20
CA MET A 373 14.18 -2.74 12.14
C MET A 373 15.19 -1.59 11.97
N SER A 374 16.49 -1.90 11.90
CA SER A 374 17.58 -0.96 11.62
C SER A 374 17.39 -0.21 10.31
N PHE A 375 17.00 -0.92 9.24
CA PHE A 375 16.69 -0.34 7.95
C PHE A 375 15.54 0.67 8.05
N TRP A 376 14.39 0.27 8.59
CA TRP A 376 13.26 1.17 8.69
C TRP A 376 13.54 2.34 9.64
N LYS A 377 14.31 2.15 10.71
CA LYS A 377 14.75 3.24 11.59
C LYS A 377 15.51 4.29 10.80
N GLY A 378 16.54 3.90 10.05
CA GLY A 378 17.34 4.83 9.24
C GLY A 378 16.50 5.51 8.15
N GLN A 379 15.56 4.79 7.53
CA GLN A 379 14.65 5.40 6.57
C GLN A 379 13.68 6.42 7.21
N MET A 380 13.19 6.15 8.42
CA MET A 380 12.27 7.05 9.12
C MET A 380 13.00 8.25 9.73
N GLU A 381 14.27 8.15 10.11
CA GLU A 381 15.07 9.32 10.48
C GLU A 381 15.17 10.35 9.34
N ARG A 382 15.19 9.87 8.09
CA ARG A 382 15.20 10.72 6.89
C ARG A 382 13.82 11.27 6.52
N CYS A 383 12.74 10.71 7.05
CA CYS A 383 11.39 11.12 6.67
C CYS A 383 11.05 12.49 7.25
N ILE A 384 10.72 13.44 6.38
CA ILE A 384 10.30 14.81 6.76
C ILE A 384 8.78 14.96 6.94
N ARG A 385 8.05 13.83 6.98
CA ARG A 385 6.59 13.77 7.20
C ARG A 385 5.76 14.74 6.32
N CYS A 386 6.21 15.01 5.08
CA CYS A 386 5.53 15.94 4.15
C CYS A 386 4.21 15.41 3.55
N TYR A 387 3.84 14.16 3.84
CA TYR A 387 2.63 13.48 3.35
C TYR A 387 2.44 13.39 1.83
N ALA A 388 3.46 13.70 1.02
CA ALA A 388 3.40 13.54 -0.43
C ALA A 388 3.00 12.12 -0.86
N CYS A 389 3.46 11.10 -0.12
CA CYS A 389 3.10 9.70 -0.35
C CYS A 389 1.59 9.40 -0.18
N ARG A 390 0.90 10.12 0.73
CA ARG A 390 -0.55 10.05 0.94
C ARG A 390 -1.28 10.74 -0.21
N SER A 391 -0.89 11.98 -0.52
CA SER A 391 -1.53 12.80 -1.54
C SER A 391 -1.43 12.20 -2.95
N ALA A 392 -0.34 11.49 -3.24
CA ALA A 392 -0.13 10.81 -4.52
C ALA A 392 -0.91 9.48 -4.67
N CYS A 393 -1.48 8.93 -3.59
CA CYS A 393 -2.14 7.64 -3.62
C CYS A 393 -3.60 7.74 -4.10
N PRO A 394 -4.03 6.96 -5.12
CA PRO A 394 -5.43 6.98 -5.56
C PRO A 394 -6.42 6.39 -4.55
N MET A 395 -5.95 5.53 -3.65
CA MET A 395 -6.79 4.87 -2.64
C MET A 395 -6.74 5.55 -1.26
N CYS A 396 -6.05 6.69 -1.14
CA CYS A 396 -6.12 7.55 0.04
C CYS A 396 -7.29 8.56 -0.12
N VAL A 397 -8.51 8.05 0.05
CA VAL A 397 -9.75 8.82 -0.21
C VAL A 397 -10.34 9.49 1.03
N CYS A 398 -9.92 9.13 2.24
CA CYS A 398 -10.39 9.72 3.49
C CYS A 398 -9.72 11.07 3.83
N ARG A 399 -9.52 11.95 2.83
CA ARG A 399 -8.67 13.15 2.95
C ARG A 399 -9.12 14.09 4.07
N ASP A 400 -10.43 14.21 4.32
CA ASP A 400 -10.98 15.14 5.32
C ASP A 400 -10.91 14.62 6.77
N HIS A 401 -10.71 13.31 6.94
CA HIS A 401 -10.67 12.64 8.25
C HIS A 401 -9.43 11.75 8.39
N CYS A 402 -8.36 12.08 7.67
CA CYS A 402 -7.14 11.28 7.71
C CYS A 402 -6.47 11.42 9.08
N VAL A 403 -5.90 10.33 9.60
CA VAL A 403 -5.16 10.32 10.86
C VAL A 403 -3.95 11.27 10.87
N SER A 404 -3.45 11.65 9.69
CA SER A 404 -2.39 12.65 9.56
C SER A 404 -2.83 14.06 9.94
N ASP A 405 -4.13 14.33 9.87
CA ASP A 405 -4.71 15.65 10.01
C ASP A 405 -5.74 15.71 11.17
N SER A 406 -6.31 14.56 11.56
CA SER A 406 -7.23 14.45 12.70
C SER A 406 -6.50 14.51 14.04
N ARG A 407 -7.08 15.25 14.98
CA ARG A 407 -6.70 15.28 16.40
C ARG A 407 -7.64 14.48 17.29
N ASP A 408 -8.72 13.94 16.72
CA ASP A 408 -9.69 13.13 17.45
C ASP A 408 -10.14 11.93 16.60
N PRO A 409 -9.82 10.69 17.00
CA PRO A 409 -8.88 10.34 18.08
C PRO A 409 -7.42 10.65 17.72
N GLU A 410 -6.63 11.09 18.72
CA GLU A 410 -5.20 11.39 18.56
C GLU A 410 -4.35 10.10 18.48
N TRP A 411 -4.30 9.48 17.29
CA TRP A 411 -3.48 8.28 17.05
C TRP A 411 -2.01 8.58 16.76
N LEU A 412 -1.75 9.74 16.16
CA LEU A 412 -0.43 10.26 15.83
C LEU A 412 -0.25 11.59 16.54
N THR A 413 0.86 11.75 17.27
CA THR A 413 1.22 13.05 17.84
C THR A 413 1.83 13.94 16.75
N GLN A 414 2.05 15.22 17.08
CA GLN A 414 2.80 16.14 16.22
C GLN A 414 4.31 15.94 16.28
N ASP A 415 4.79 15.03 17.15
CA ASP A 415 6.22 14.75 17.28
C ASP A 415 6.78 14.19 15.96
N ASP A 416 7.99 14.63 15.66
CA ASP A 416 8.73 14.23 14.45
C ASP A 416 9.74 13.11 14.73
N ASP A 417 9.41 12.22 15.68
CA ASP A 417 10.26 11.08 16.02
C ASP A 417 10.07 9.89 15.06
N VAL A 418 11.02 8.96 15.10
CA VAL A 418 11.04 7.75 14.26
C VAL A 418 9.79 6.89 14.45
N LEU A 419 9.30 6.75 15.69
CA LEU A 419 8.15 5.90 15.99
C LEU A 419 6.87 6.51 15.41
N GLN A 420 6.64 7.82 15.51
CA GLN A 420 5.49 8.49 14.91
C GLN A 420 5.53 8.42 13.38
N LYS A 421 6.70 8.66 12.79
CA LYS A 421 6.91 8.55 11.33
C LYS A 421 6.66 7.13 10.83
N MET A 422 7.18 6.14 11.55
CA MET A 422 6.96 4.73 11.21
C MET A 422 5.49 4.37 11.37
N PHE A 423 4.85 4.78 12.47
CA PHE A 423 3.46 4.46 12.73
C PHE A 423 2.53 5.08 11.66
N PHE A 424 2.81 6.29 11.19
CA PHE A 424 2.11 6.85 10.02
C PHE A 424 2.27 5.96 8.78
N GLN A 425 3.48 5.50 8.46
CA GLN A 425 3.71 4.64 7.30
C GLN A 425 3.02 3.27 7.43
N LEU A 426 2.93 2.75 8.65
CA LEU A 426 2.20 1.53 8.99
C LEU A 426 0.70 1.70 8.81
N ILE A 427 0.11 2.80 9.30
CA ILE A 427 -1.31 3.12 9.10
C ILE A 427 -1.59 3.21 7.60
N HIS A 428 -0.77 3.97 6.87
CA HIS A 428 -0.92 4.12 5.43
C HIS A 428 -0.79 2.78 4.68
N ALA A 429 0.14 1.90 5.07
CA ALA A 429 0.28 0.58 4.45
C ALA A 429 -0.91 -0.33 4.78
N GLN A 430 -1.35 -0.38 6.04
CA GLN A 430 -2.45 -1.20 6.52
C GLN A 430 -3.79 -0.80 5.89
N HIS A 431 -4.06 0.51 5.74
CA HIS A 431 -5.26 1.01 5.06
C HIS A 431 -5.30 0.67 3.56
N LEU A 432 -4.15 0.31 2.97
CA LEU A 432 -4.02 -0.11 1.58
C LEU A 432 -3.89 -1.63 1.42
N ALA A 433 -3.97 -2.39 2.51
CA ALA A 433 -3.92 -3.85 2.46
C ALA A 433 -5.14 -4.38 1.69
N GLY A 434 -4.89 -5.00 0.53
CA GLY A 434 -5.92 -5.43 -0.40
C GLY A 434 -6.46 -4.34 -1.32
N ARG A 435 -5.90 -3.12 -1.32
CA ARG A 435 -6.33 -1.98 -2.17
C ARG A 435 -5.20 -1.38 -3.00
N CYS A 436 -3.94 -1.69 -2.67
CA CYS A 436 -2.78 -1.17 -3.39
C CYS A 436 -2.68 -1.74 -4.81
N THR A 437 -2.83 -0.89 -5.81
CA THR A 437 -2.79 -1.25 -7.24
C THR A 437 -1.39 -1.41 -7.83
N GLY A 438 -0.35 -1.18 -7.01
CA GLY A 438 1.04 -1.34 -7.45
C GLY A 438 1.60 -0.17 -8.28
N CYS A 439 0.96 1.01 -8.28
CA CYS A 439 1.36 2.14 -9.12
C CYS A 439 2.63 2.88 -8.67
N GLY A 440 3.21 2.59 -7.50
CA GLY A 440 4.52 3.13 -7.06
C GLY A 440 4.57 4.64 -6.75
N GLU A 441 3.47 5.39 -6.92
CA GLU A 441 3.44 6.84 -6.79
C GLU A 441 3.83 7.35 -5.39
N CYS A 442 3.53 6.56 -4.35
CA CYS A 442 3.89 6.90 -2.97
C CYS A 442 5.41 7.00 -2.74
N GLN A 443 6.21 6.18 -3.42
CA GLN A 443 7.67 6.23 -3.34
C GLN A 443 8.22 7.30 -4.29
N ARG A 444 7.68 7.40 -5.50
CA ARG A 444 8.10 8.44 -6.46
C ARG A 444 7.94 9.85 -5.88
N ALA A 445 6.82 10.11 -5.21
CA ALA A 445 6.54 11.42 -4.62
C ALA A 445 7.37 11.72 -3.36
N CYS A 446 8.18 10.77 -2.85
CA CYS A 446 8.99 11.00 -1.67
C CYS A 446 10.25 11.81 -2.03
N PRO A 447 10.41 13.05 -1.54
CA PRO A 447 11.60 13.86 -1.83
C PRO A 447 12.88 13.25 -1.24
N MET A 448 12.73 12.40 -0.21
CA MET A 448 13.83 11.72 0.47
C MET A 448 14.15 10.35 -0.15
N GLY A 449 13.46 9.94 -1.22
CA GLY A 449 13.68 8.65 -1.88
C GLY A 449 13.42 7.43 -0.99
N ILE A 450 12.58 7.56 0.05
CA ILE A 450 12.28 6.47 0.98
C ILE A 450 11.43 5.40 0.26
N PRO A 451 11.78 4.12 0.38
CA PRO A 451 11.10 3.02 -0.33
C PRO A 451 9.78 2.61 0.32
N VAL A 452 8.90 3.57 0.61
CA VAL A 452 7.61 3.35 1.29
C VAL A 452 6.67 2.43 0.51
N PHE A 453 6.88 2.28 -0.80
CA PHE A 453 6.12 1.36 -1.64
C PHE A 453 6.39 -0.10 -1.27
N ALA A 454 7.59 -0.43 -0.77
CA ALA A 454 7.93 -1.80 -0.36
C ALA A 454 6.95 -2.33 0.70
N LEU A 455 6.52 -1.51 1.67
CA LEU A 455 5.51 -1.89 2.67
C LEU A 455 4.19 -2.31 2.02
N LYS A 456 3.76 -1.58 0.98
CA LYS A 456 2.48 -1.84 0.29
C LYS A 456 2.59 -3.05 -0.64
N GLN A 457 3.76 -3.25 -1.26
CA GLN A 457 4.03 -4.46 -2.04
C GLN A 457 4.04 -5.71 -1.16
N GLN A 458 4.51 -5.62 0.08
CA GLN A 458 4.44 -6.72 1.04
C GLN A 458 2.99 -7.12 1.34
N PHE A 459 2.12 -6.16 1.64
CA PHE A 459 0.69 -6.45 1.79
C PHE A 459 0.08 -7.04 0.52
N GLY A 460 0.41 -6.51 -0.66
CA GLY A 460 -0.07 -7.07 -1.93
C GLY A 460 0.35 -8.54 -2.12
N ARG A 461 1.60 -8.88 -1.76
CA ARG A 461 2.11 -10.26 -1.80
C ARG A 461 1.36 -11.16 -0.82
N MET A 462 1.21 -10.74 0.43
CA MET A 462 0.50 -11.50 1.47
C MET A 462 -0.97 -11.74 1.09
N ILE A 463 -1.67 -10.70 0.64
CA ILE A 463 -3.08 -10.79 0.22
C ILE A 463 -3.22 -11.75 -0.96
N LYS A 464 -2.32 -11.70 -1.94
CA LYS A 464 -2.32 -12.64 -3.06
C LYS A 464 -2.08 -14.08 -2.59
N ASN A 465 -1.14 -14.29 -1.68
CA ASN A 465 -0.80 -15.63 -1.17
C ASN A 465 -1.94 -16.25 -0.36
N VAL A 466 -2.59 -15.47 0.50
CA VAL A 466 -3.64 -15.99 1.40
C VAL A 466 -5.01 -16.03 0.72
N PHE A 467 -5.36 -15.01 -0.08
CA PHE A 467 -6.71 -14.88 -0.63
C PHE A 467 -6.80 -15.06 -2.15
N GLY A 468 -5.67 -15.25 -2.85
CA GLY A 468 -5.68 -15.31 -4.32
C GLY A 468 -6.09 -13.98 -4.98
N TYR A 469 -6.11 -12.89 -4.23
CA TYR A 469 -6.66 -11.60 -4.64
C TYR A 469 -5.56 -10.63 -5.07
N ALA A 470 -5.83 -9.82 -6.09
CA ALA A 470 -5.00 -8.71 -6.50
C ALA A 470 -5.87 -7.47 -6.77
N ALA A 471 -5.51 -6.35 -6.12
CA ALA A 471 -6.23 -5.10 -6.23
C ALA A 471 -6.20 -4.53 -7.66
N GLY A 472 -7.29 -3.89 -8.06
CA GLY A 472 -7.45 -3.24 -9.35
C GLY A 472 -7.50 -4.22 -10.53
N MET A 473 -8.02 -5.44 -10.34
CA MET A 473 -8.13 -6.44 -11.41
C MET A 473 -9.57 -6.70 -11.86
N ASP A 474 -10.54 -6.60 -10.94
CA ASP A 474 -11.96 -6.84 -11.19
C ASP A 474 -12.79 -5.76 -10.46
N PRO A 475 -13.59 -4.95 -11.19
CA PRO A 475 -14.39 -3.87 -10.60
C PRO A 475 -15.59 -4.36 -9.78
N THR A 476 -15.87 -5.66 -9.78
CA THR A 476 -16.96 -6.26 -9.00
C THR A 476 -16.46 -7.02 -7.77
N ALA A 477 -15.14 -7.22 -7.65
CA ALA A 477 -14.56 -7.98 -6.56
C ALA A 477 -14.43 -7.13 -5.29
N THR A 478 -14.92 -7.65 -4.16
CA THR A 478 -14.74 -7.01 -2.87
C THR A 478 -13.35 -7.30 -2.29
N PRO A 479 -12.58 -6.28 -1.85
CA PRO A 479 -11.30 -6.48 -1.17
C PRO A 479 -11.42 -7.46 0.02
N PRO A 480 -10.51 -8.43 0.19
CA PRO A 480 -10.66 -9.50 1.17
C PRO A 480 -10.81 -9.05 2.62
N LEU A 481 -10.28 -7.88 2.99
CA LEU A 481 -10.36 -7.33 4.35
C LEU A 481 -11.64 -6.51 4.64
N LEU A 482 -12.45 -6.26 3.60
CA LEU A 482 -13.78 -5.64 3.69
C LEU A 482 -14.92 -6.65 3.75
N THR A 483 -14.62 -7.93 3.58
CA THR A 483 -15.57 -9.04 3.69
C THR A 483 -15.00 -10.17 4.55
N TYR A 484 -15.77 -11.23 4.76
CA TYR A 484 -15.38 -12.41 5.53
C TYR A 484 -15.85 -13.69 4.84
N GLN A 485 -15.21 -14.81 5.15
CA GLN A 485 -15.74 -16.14 4.88
C GLN A 485 -15.85 -16.90 6.20
N VAL A 486 -16.81 -17.81 6.28
CA VAL A 486 -16.99 -18.70 7.44
C VAL A 486 -15.84 -19.69 7.53
N GLU A 487 -15.42 -20.22 6.38
CA GLU A 487 -14.27 -21.12 6.23
C GLU A 487 -13.20 -20.46 5.38
N GLU A 488 -11.94 -20.56 5.78
CA GLU A 488 -10.80 -20.00 5.04
C GLU A 488 -9.88 -21.14 4.59
N PRO A 489 -9.65 -21.32 3.28
CA PRO A 489 -8.85 -22.45 2.80
C PRO A 489 -7.37 -22.35 3.18
N ASN A 490 -6.87 -21.12 3.36
CA ASN A 490 -5.44 -20.83 3.52
C ASN A 490 -5.07 -20.27 4.90
N ILE A 491 -6.06 -19.98 5.77
CA ILE A 491 -5.80 -19.55 7.14
C ILE A 491 -5.89 -20.77 8.05
N LYS A 492 -4.74 -21.20 8.57
CA LYS A 492 -4.67 -22.31 9.52
C LYS A 492 -4.65 -21.74 10.93
N GLU A 493 -5.83 -21.70 11.57
CA GLU A 493 -5.94 -21.34 12.98
C GLU A 493 -5.09 -22.33 13.80
N ARG A 494 -4.07 -21.81 14.50
CA ARG A 494 -3.16 -22.64 15.29
C ARG A 494 -3.66 -22.67 16.73
N GLU A 495 -3.78 -23.86 17.30
CA GLU A 495 -3.92 -23.96 18.75
C GLU A 495 -2.59 -23.60 19.42
N LEU A 496 -2.65 -22.79 20.47
CA LEU A 496 -1.52 -22.52 21.35
C LEU A 496 -1.27 -23.75 22.21
N SER A 497 -0.60 -24.76 21.66
CA SER A 497 -0.13 -25.96 22.37
C SER A 497 1.01 -25.66 23.31
#